data_AF-A0A3C2C363-F1
#
_entry.id   AF-A0A3C2C363-F1
#
_cell.length_a   1.000
_cell.length_b   1.000
_cell.length_c   1.000
_cell.angle_alpha   90.00
_cell.angle_beta   90.00
_cell.angle_gamma   90.00
#
_symmetry.space_group_name_H-M   'P 1'
#
loop_
_entity.id
_entity.type
_entity.pdbx_description
1 polymer ?
#
loop_
_entity_poly.entity_id
_entity_poly.type
_entity_poly.pdbx_seq_one_letter_code
_entity_poly.pdbx_strand_id
1 'polypeptide(L)'
;CGQCTPCREGTGWLYRVLKRIMDGNGKADDIDLLMGVQDKIMGNTICALGDAAAMPVESFLRCFREEFEYYIEHGKSMVKG
;
A
#
# COMPACT_ATOMS: atom_id res chain seq x y z
N CYS A 1 5.46 -17.19 -1.86
CA CYS A 1 6.12 -18.20 -2.73
C CYS A 1 6.61 -17.62 -4.06
N GLY A 2 6.03 -16.52 -4.59
CA GLY A 2 6.48 -15.90 -5.84
C GLY A 2 5.91 -16.52 -7.11
N GLN A 3 4.94 -17.43 -7.00
CA GLN A 3 4.40 -18.19 -8.13
C GLN A 3 3.54 -17.34 -9.08
N CYS A 4 2.67 -16.46 -8.57
CA CYS A 4 1.88 -15.55 -9.39
C CYS A 4 2.51 -14.16 -9.44
N THR A 5 2.64 -13.61 -10.66
CA THR A 5 3.17 -12.27 -10.92
C THR A 5 2.44 -11.16 -10.14
N PRO A 6 1.08 -11.09 -10.11
CA PRO A 6 0.39 -10.04 -9.35
C PRO A 6 0.76 -10.06 -7.86
N CYS A 7 0.86 -11.23 -7.22
CA CYS A 7 1.32 -11.32 -5.84
C CYS A 7 2.80 -10.95 -5.70
N ARG A 8 3.70 -11.48 -6.55
CA ARG A 8 5.15 -11.30 -6.41
C ARG A 8 5.57 -9.84 -6.64
N GLU A 9 5.11 -9.25 -7.74
CA GLU A 9 5.45 -7.87 -8.09
C GLU A 9 4.58 -6.87 -7.33
N GLY A 10 3.29 -7.17 -7.16
CA GLY A 10 2.33 -6.28 -6.50
C GLY A 10 2.68 -6.04 -5.04
N THR A 11 2.95 -7.11 -4.26
CA THR A 11 3.37 -6.94 -2.86
C THR A 11 4.71 -6.20 -2.73
N GLY A 12 5.63 -6.40 -3.68
CA GLY A 12 6.87 -5.62 -3.77
C GLY A 12 6.64 -4.14 -4.10
N TRP A 13 5.63 -3.82 -4.90
CA TRP A 13 5.21 -2.43 -5.15
C TRP A 13 4.57 -1.80 -3.91
N LEU A 14 3.62 -2.49 -3.26
CA LEU A 14 2.99 -2.03 -2.02
C LEU A 14 4.05 -1.68 -0.97
N TYR A 15 5.00 -2.59 -0.72
CA TYR A 15 6.10 -2.35 0.22
C TYR A 15 6.93 -1.11 -0.13
N ARG A 16 7.35 -0.96 -1.39
CA ARG A 16 8.19 0.18 -1.80
C ARG A 16 7.48 1.51 -1.64
N VAL A 17 6.19 1.58 -1.97
CA VAL A 17 5.41 2.80 -1.84
C VAL A 17 5.19 3.15 -0.36
N LEU A 18 4.75 2.18 0.45
CA LEU A 18 4.58 2.38 1.90
C LEU A 18 5.90 2.80 2.57
N LYS A 19 7.01 2.13 2.24
CA LYS A 19 8.33 2.48 2.76
C LYS A 19 8.74 3.89 2.37
N ARG A 20 8.52 4.30 1.12
CA ARG A 20 8.80 5.67 0.68
C ARG A 20 8.02 6.70 1.49
N ILE A 21 6.74 6.45 1.78
CA ILE A 21 5.92 7.33 2.62
C ILE A 21 6.52 7.40 4.04
N MET A 22 6.80 6.23 4.65
CA MET A 22 7.38 6.14 6.00
C MET A 22 8.77 6.78 6.12
N ASP A 23 9.57 6.76 5.05
CA ASP A 23 10.88 7.40 4.99
C ASP A 23 10.77 8.93 4.77
N GLY A 24 9.56 9.50 4.80
CA GLY A 24 9.30 10.92 4.64
C GLY A 24 9.41 11.43 3.19
N ASN A 25 9.43 10.53 2.21
CA ASN A 25 9.61 10.82 0.79
C ASN A 25 8.32 10.57 -0.03
N GLY A 26 7.16 10.62 0.64
CA GLY A 26 5.86 10.39 0.02
C GLY A 26 5.55 11.37 -1.11
N LYS A 27 4.74 10.93 -2.08
CA LYS A 27 4.24 11.76 -3.18
C LYS A 27 2.72 11.85 -3.14
N ALA A 28 2.16 12.93 -3.69
CA ALA A 28 0.72 13.14 -3.76
C ALA A 28 -0.03 11.94 -4.37
N ASP A 29 0.54 11.34 -5.42
CA ASP A 29 -0.07 10.20 -6.13
C ASP A 29 0.14 8.84 -5.43
N ASP A 30 0.84 8.78 -4.30
CA ASP A 30 1.21 7.50 -3.68
C ASP A 30 -0.01 6.75 -3.12
N ILE A 31 -1.03 7.47 -2.66
CA ILE A 31 -2.29 6.87 -2.19
C ILE A 31 -3.02 6.20 -3.36
N ASP A 32 -3.15 6.89 -4.49
CA ASP A 32 -3.81 6.36 -5.67
C ASP A 32 -3.00 5.21 -6.29
N LEU A 33 -1.67 5.28 -6.22
CA LEU A 33 -0.80 4.18 -6.63
C LEU A 33 -1.00 2.94 -5.75
N LEU A 34 -1.09 3.10 -4.43
CA LEU A 34 -1.40 1.99 -3.52
C LEU A 34 -2.77 1.38 -3.83
N MET A 35 -3.79 2.22 -4.05
CA MET A 35 -5.15 1.81 -4.42
C MET A 35 -5.24 1.15 -5.81
N GLY A 36 -4.32 1.48 -6.71
CA GLY A 36 -4.23 0.82 -8.01
C GLY A 36 -3.49 -0.51 -7.95
N VAL A 37 -2.50 -0.63 -7.05
CA VAL A 37 -1.69 -1.86 -6.94
C VAL A 37 -2.46 -2.94 -6.18
N GLN A 38 -3.13 -2.63 -5.07
CA GLN A 38 -3.86 -3.67 -4.33
C GLN A 38 -5.02 -4.25 -5.17
N ASP A 39 -5.69 -3.42 -5.98
CA ASP A 39 -6.80 -3.84 -6.85
C ASP A 39 -6.33 -4.84 -7.92
N LYS A 40 -5.13 -4.64 -8.46
CA LYS A 40 -4.47 -5.57 -9.39
C LYS A 40 -4.04 -6.88 -8.73
N ILE A 41 -3.90 -6.93 -7.41
CA ILE A 41 -3.62 -8.17 -6.68
C ILE A 41 -4.93 -8.91 -6.41
N MET A 42 -5.96 -8.17 -5.99
CA MET A 42 -7.23 -8.73 -5.53
C MET A 42 -7.92 -9.59 -6.60
N GLY A 43 -8.24 -10.84 -6.25
CA GLY A 43 -8.92 -11.78 -7.13
C GLY A 43 -8.08 -12.25 -8.34
N ASN A 44 -6.83 -11.79 -8.46
CA ASN A 44 -5.94 -12.08 -9.57
C ASN A 44 -4.79 -13.02 -9.17
N THR A 45 -4.89 -13.70 -8.04
CA THR A 45 -3.82 -14.56 -7.50
C THR A 45 -4.24 -16.01 -7.34
N ILE A 46 -3.25 -16.92 -7.29
CA ILE A 46 -3.46 -18.37 -7.25
C ILE A 46 -3.93 -18.84 -5.86
N CYS A 47 -3.57 -18.11 -4.80
CA CYS A 47 -3.91 -18.46 -3.43
C CYS A 47 -4.28 -17.22 -2.62
N ALA A 48 -4.96 -17.43 -1.50
CA ALA A 48 -5.50 -16.37 -0.64
C ALA A 48 -4.44 -15.42 -0.03
N LEU A 49 -3.14 -15.74 -0.12
CA LEU A 49 -2.09 -14.86 0.39
C LEU A 49 -2.05 -13.51 -0.35
N GLY A 50 -2.31 -13.52 -1.66
CA GLY A 50 -2.33 -12.28 -2.44
C GLY A 50 -3.41 -11.33 -1.93
N ASP A 51 -4.62 -11.86 -1.79
CA ASP A 51 -5.76 -11.09 -1.29
C ASP A 51 -5.53 -10.63 0.16
N ALA A 52 -5.04 -11.52 1.02
CA ALA A 52 -4.71 -11.20 2.40
C ALA A 52 -3.64 -10.09 2.54
N ALA A 53 -2.74 -9.94 1.57
CA ALA A 53 -1.75 -8.85 1.55
C ALA A 53 -2.33 -7.52 1.03
N ALA A 54 -3.33 -7.58 0.15
CA ALA A 54 -3.94 -6.40 -0.47
C ALA A 54 -5.07 -5.77 0.37
N MET A 55 -5.89 -6.58 1.04
CA MET A 55 -7.02 -6.11 1.86
C MET A 55 -6.63 -5.09 2.96
N PRO A 56 -5.51 -5.27 3.71
CA PRO A 56 -5.11 -4.29 4.71
C PRO A 56 -4.78 -2.92 4.12
N VAL A 57 -4.18 -2.88 2.93
CA VAL A 57 -3.87 -1.62 2.24
C VAL A 57 -5.15 -0.89 1.87
N GLU A 58 -6.11 -1.58 1.27
CA GLU A 58 -7.41 -0.98 0.95
C GLU A 58 -8.10 -0.46 2.22
N SER A 59 -8.18 -1.28 3.27
CA SER A 59 -8.82 -0.92 4.53
C SER A 59 -8.16 0.32 5.15
N PHE A 60 -6.82 0.36 5.22
CA PHE A 60 -6.11 1.49 5.79
C PHE A 60 -6.29 2.77 4.99
N LEU A 61 -6.25 2.70 3.67
CA LEU A 61 -6.47 3.88 2.82
C LEU A 61 -7.92 4.38 2.88
N ARG A 62 -8.90 3.50 3.14
CA ARG A 62 -10.31 3.90 3.29
C ARG A 62 -10.58 4.51 4.67
N CYS A 63 -10.04 3.91 5.74
CA CYS A 63 -10.34 4.29 7.11
C CYS A 63 -9.43 5.41 7.65
N PHE A 64 -8.18 5.48 7.18
CA PHE A 64 -7.15 6.36 7.73
C PHE A 64 -6.49 7.21 6.64
N ARG A 65 -7.20 7.54 5.56
CA ARG A 65 -6.69 8.36 4.44
C ARG A 65 -5.97 9.61 4.93
N GLU A 66 -6.58 10.32 5.87
CA GLU A 66 -6.05 11.57 6.43
C GLU A 66 -4.66 11.39 7.06
N GLU A 67 -4.39 10.23 7.68
CA GLU A 67 -3.07 9.94 8.25
C GLU A 67 -2.00 9.75 7.17
N PHE A 68 -2.36 9.13 6.04
CA PHE A 68 -1.46 8.97 4.91
C PHE A 68 -1.18 10.31 4.23
N GLU A 69 -2.21 11.14 4.02
CA GLU A 69 -2.09 12.49 3.46
C GLU A 69 -1.20 13.36 4.36
N TYR A 70 -1.42 13.31 5.67
CA TYR A 70 -0.56 13.99 6.65
C TYR A 70 0.89 13.53 6.56
N TYR A 71 1.13 12.22 6.49
CA TYR A 71 2.49 11.66 6.38
C TYR A 71 3.18 12.12 5.09
N ILE A 72 2.47 12.13 3.97
CA ILE A 72 2.99 12.59 2.67
C ILE A 72 3.37 14.07 2.73
N GLU A 73 2.54 14.91 3.35
CA GLU A 73 2.79 16.35 3.43
C GLU A 73 3.91 16.69 4.44
N HIS A 74 3.95 16.01 5.59
CA HIS A 74 4.80 16.39 6.72
C HIS A 74 6.04 15.49 6.87
N GLY A 75 6.13 14.41 6.10
CA GLY A 75 7.22 13.43 6.15
C GLY A 75 7.28 12.61 7.44
N LYS A 76 6.21 12.58 8.24
CA LYS A 76 6.17 11.90 9.55
C LYS A 76 4.74 11.56 9.98
N SER A 77 4.61 10.63 10.93
CA SER A 77 3.32 10.26 11.53
C SER A 77 2.66 11.42 12.27
N MET A 78 1.33 11.52 12.15
CA MET A 78 0.49 12.39 12.98
C MET A 78 0.42 11.91 14.43
N VAL A 79 0.45 10.59 14.62
CA VAL A 79 0.41 9.96 15.94
C VAL A 79 1.82 9.89 16.50
N LYS A 80 2.00 10.42 17.71
CA LYS A 80 3.25 10.27 18.48
C LYS A 80 3.25 8.86 19.09
N GLY A 81 4.22 8.05 18.68
CA GLY A 81 4.53 6.77 19.31
C GLY A 81 5.22 6.93 20.65
#